data_AF-A0A3N5H0M4-F1
#
_entry.id   AF-A0A3N5H0M4-F1
#
_cell.length_a   1.000
_cell.length_b   1.000
_cell.length_c   1.000
_cell.angle_alpha   90.00
_cell.angle_beta   90.00
_cell.angle_gamma   90.00
#
_symmetry.space_group_name_H-M   'P 1'
#
loop_
_entity.id
_entity.type
_entity.pdbx_description
1 polymer ?
#
loop_
_entity_poly.entity_id
_entity_poly.type
_entity_poly.pdbx_seq_one_letter_code
_entity_poly.pdbx_strand_id
1 'polypeptide(L)' 'MLSKIADVRAMLDEIDSEAWLEVDGGVSEQTIPGLLAAGTDAFVAGNSVFKHPQGASAGVQALRRKIGR' A
#
# COMPACT_ATOMS: atom_id res chain seq x y z
N MET A 1 10.42 7.18 3.77
CA MET A 1 9.04 7.04 3.24
C MET A 1 8.11 6.50 4.30
N LEU A 2 8.42 5.33 4.88
CA LEU A 2 7.58 4.71 5.92
C LEU A 2 7.34 5.59 7.16
N SER A 3 8.35 6.35 7.62
CA SER A 3 8.19 7.29 8.73
C SER A 3 7.08 8.32 8.47
N LYS A 4 7.06 8.92 7.28
CA LYS A 4 6.01 9.90 6.91
C LYS A 4 4.61 9.29 6.91
N ILE A 5 4.48 8.02 6.56
CA ILE A 5 3.19 7.32 6.57
C ILE A 5 2.75 7.11 8.02
N ALA A 6 3.66 6.66 8.89
CA ALA A 6 3.39 6.49 10.31
C ALA A 6 3.02 7.82 10.99
N ASP A 7 3.72 8.91 10.66
CA ASP A 7 3.43 10.25 11.19
C ASP A 7 2.02 10.71 10.78
N VAL A 8 1.63 10.52 9.51
CA VAL A 8 0.29 10.89 9.04
C VAL A 8 -0.78 9.99 9.65
N ARG A 9 -0.52 8.69 9.80
CA ARG A 9 -1.45 7.77 10.49
C ARG A 9 -1.69 8.24 11.93
N ALA A 10 -0.63 8.60 12.64
CA ALA A 10 -0.75 9.15 13.99
C ALA A 10 -1.58 10.44 14.02
N MET A 11 -1.35 11.37 13.08
CA MET A 11 -2.16 12.60 12.97
C MET A 11 -3.65 12.32 12.71
N LEU A 12 -3.98 11.29 11.91
CA LEU A 12 -5.36 10.90 11.67
C LEU A 12 -5.98 10.25 12.91
N ASP A 13 -5.22 9.42 13.63
CA ASP A 13 -5.66 8.76 14.85
C ASP A 13 -5.90 9.78 15.99
N GLU A 14 -5.06 10.81 16.11
CA GLU A 14 -5.18 11.86 17.14
C GLU A 14 -6.48 12.66 17.06
N ILE A 15 -7.12 12.72 15.89
CA ILE A 15 -8.37 13.45 15.66
C ILE A 15 -9.57 12.51 15.44
N ASP A 16 -9.41 11.21 15.72
CA ASP A 16 -10.41 10.18 15.47
C ASP A 16 -10.96 10.20 14.02
N SER A 17 -10.07 10.45 13.04
CA SER A 17 -10.46 10.55 11.63
C SER A 17 -10.71 9.19 10.99
N GLU A 18 -11.85 9.06 10.30
CA GLU A 18 -12.20 7.90 9.48
C GLU A 18 -11.58 7.93 8.07
N ALA A 19 -10.76 8.94 7.76
CA ALA A 19 -10.14 9.05 6.45
C ALA A 19 -9.17 7.89 6.18
N TRP A 20 -9.19 7.39 4.94
CA TRP A 20 -8.21 6.42 4.46
C TRP A 20 -6.87 7.11 4.16
N LEU A 21 -5.78 6.47 4.58
CA LEU A 21 -4.43 6.84 4.18
C LEU A 21 -4.03 6.07 2.91
N GLU A 22 -3.95 6.76 1.77
CA GLU A 22 -3.53 6.19 0.49
C GLU A 22 -2.05 6.46 0.17
N VAL A 23 -1.36 5.46 -0.38
CA VAL A 23 -0.03 5.63 -0.98
C VAL A 23 -0.10 5.39 -2.48
N ASP A 24 0.26 6.42 -3.25
CA ASP A 24 0.48 6.37 -4.69
C ASP A 24 1.97 6.48 -5.04
N GLY A 25 2.44 5.54 -5.84
CA GLY A 25 3.83 5.46 -6.29
C GLY A 25 4.67 4.47 -5.48
N GLY A 26 5.50 3.70 -6.18
CA GLY A 26 6.44 2.76 -5.56
C GLY A 26 5.81 1.53 -4.90
N VAL A 27 4.53 1.24 -5.12
CA VAL A 27 3.85 0.04 -4.59
C VAL A 27 4.27 -1.21 -5.38
N SER A 28 4.87 -2.18 -4.72
CA SER A 28 5.26 -3.49 -5.24
C SER A 28 5.20 -4.56 -4.15
N GLU A 29 5.45 -5.82 -4.50
CA GLU A 29 5.52 -6.93 -3.53
C GLU A 29 6.56 -6.73 -2.43
N GLN A 30 7.60 -5.94 -2.70
CA GLN A 30 8.68 -5.64 -1.77
C GLN A 30 8.31 -4.49 -0.82
N THR A 31 7.56 -3.49 -1.29
CA THR A 31 7.23 -2.29 -0.51
C THR A 31 5.91 -2.42 0.23
N ILE A 32 4.91 -3.09 -0.35
CA ILE A 32 3.54 -3.15 0.19
C ILE A 32 3.45 -3.67 1.64
N PRO A 33 4.26 -4.65 2.12
CA PRO A 33 4.18 -5.07 3.52
C PRO A 33 4.60 -3.96 4.48
N GLY A 34 5.61 -3.17 4.12
CA GLY A 34 6.08 -2.04 4.94
C GLY A 34 5.10 -0.88 4.93
N LEU A 35 4.45 -0.61 3.80
CA LEU A 35 3.39 0.40 3.70
C LEU A 35 2.19 0.03 4.59
N LEU A 36 1.75 -1.22 4.52
CA LEU A 36 0.69 -1.75 5.37
C LEU A 36 1.04 -1.62 6.85
N ALA A 37 2.25 -2.05 7.24
CA ALA A 37 2.72 -1.95 8.63
C ALA A 37 2.85 -0.50 9.14
N ALA A 38 3.07 0.46 8.24
CA ALA A 38 3.14 1.88 8.58
C ALA A 38 1.76 2.55 8.69
N GLY A 39 0.66 1.85 8.40
CA GLY A 39 -0.70 2.36 8.55
C GLY A 39 -1.39 2.81 7.27
N THR A 40 -0.92 2.37 6.09
CA THR A 40 -1.62 2.62 4.82
C THR A 40 -2.86 1.73 4.67
N ASP A 41 -3.99 2.34 4.29
CA ASP A 41 -5.28 1.68 4.07
C ASP A 41 -5.50 1.31 2.59
N ALA A 42 -5.04 2.17 1.68
CA ALA A 42 -5.24 2.06 0.24
C ALA A 42 -3.92 2.20 -0.54
N PHE A 43 -3.82 1.50 -1.67
CA PHE A 43 -2.59 1.45 -2.47
C PHE A 43 -2.91 1.67 -3.95
N VAL A 44 -2.20 2.60 -4.58
CA VAL A 44 -2.23 2.77 -6.04
C VAL A 44 -1.02 2.07 -6.66
N ALA A 45 -1.30 1.02 -7.43
CA ALA A 45 -0.28 0.17 -8.05
C ALA A 45 -0.40 0.17 -9.58
N GLY A 46 0.56 0.83 -10.25
CA GLY A 46 0.67 0.86 -11.71
C GLY A 46 1.60 -0.21 -12.25
N ASN A 47 2.91 0.09 -12.31
CA ASN A 47 3.90 -0.78 -12.95
C ASN A 47 3.94 -2.21 -12.39
N SER A 48 3.84 -2.38 -11.07
CA SER A 48 3.86 -3.71 -10.43
C SER A 48 2.67 -4.60 -10.83
N VAL A 49 1.56 -4.00 -11.26
CA VAL A 49 0.40 -4.70 -11.80
C VAL A 49 0.53 -4.86 -13.31
N PHE A 50 0.56 -3.76 -14.05
CA PHE A 50 0.41 -3.77 -15.51
C PHE A 50 1.66 -4.25 -16.27
N LYS A 51 2.85 -4.20 -15.67
CA LYS A 51 4.09 -4.75 -16.25
C LYS A 51 4.52 -6.08 -15.63
N HIS A 52 3.65 -6.70 -14.83
CA HIS A 52 3.94 -8.01 -14.26
C HIS A 52 4.14 -9.06 -15.37
N PRO A 53 5.17 -9.92 -15.32
CA PRO A 53 5.52 -10.83 -16.42
C PRO A 53 4.43 -11.85 -16.76
N GLN A 54 3.55 -12.15 -15.80
CA GLN A 54 2.42 -13.06 -15.97
C GLN A 54 1.08 -12.31 -16.20
N GLY A 55 1.14 -11.03 -16.54
CA GLY A 55 -0.02 -10.17 -16.79
C GLY A 55 -0.63 -9.55 -15.53
N ALA A 56 -1.56 -8.61 -15.76
CA ALA A 56 -2.12 -7.75 -14.71
C ALA A 56 -2.85 -8.52 -13.60
N SER A 57 -3.62 -9.55 -13.94
CA SER A 57 -4.31 -10.39 -12.94
C SER A 57 -3.31 -11.03 -11.96
N ALA A 58 -2.20 -11.57 -12.48
CA ALA A 58 -1.14 -12.14 -11.65
C ALA A 58 -0.44 -11.08 -10.79
N GLY A 59 -0.23 -9.87 -11.31
CA GLY A 59 0.32 -8.75 -10.55
C GLY A 59 -0.57 -8.34 -9.37
N VAL A 60 -1.89 -8.20 -9.58
CA VAL A 60 -2.85 -7.94 -8.49
C VAL A 60 -2.81 -9.05 -7.45
N GLN A 61 -2.83 -10.31 -7.89
CA GLN A 61 -2.77 -11.47 -6.99
C GLN A 61 -1.46 -11.50 -6.17
N ALA A 62 -0.34 -11.10 -6.78
CA ALA A 62 0.94 -11.03 -6.09
C ALA A 62 0.91 -10.02 -4.94
N LEU A 63 0.33 -8.83 -5.16
CA LEU A 63 0.15 -7.83 -4.11
C LEU A 63 -0.83 -8.30 -3.03
N ARG A 64 -1.97 -8.91 -3.41
CA ARG A 64 -2.98 -9.42 -2.46
C ARG A 64 -2.41 -10.45 -1.48
N ARG A 65 -1.60 -11.39 -1.98
CA ARG A 65 -0.91 -12.38 -1.12
C ARG A 65 -0.02 -11.73 -0.06
N LYS A 66 0.58 -10.57 -0.34
CA LYS A 66 1.45 -9.85 0.62
C LYS A 66 0.66 -9.16 1.74
N ILE A 67 -0.62 -8.85 1.50
CA ILE A 67 -1.51 -8.21 2.48
C ILE A 67 -2.47 -9.21 3.15
N GLY A 68 -2.35 -10.51 2.85
CA GLY A 68 -3.20 -11.57 3.43
C GLY A 68 -4.63 -11.59 2.87
N ARG A 69 -4.84 -11.19 1.62
CA ARG A 69 -6.13 -11.19 0.92
C ARG A 69 -6.09 -11.96 -0.40
#